data_AF-A0A928YBB7-F1
#
_entry.id   AF-A0A928YBB7-F1
#
_cell.length_a   1.000
_cell.length_b   1.000
_cell.length_c   1.000
_cell.angle_alpha   90.00
_cell.angle_beta   90.00
_cell.angle_gamma   90.00
#
_symmetry.space_group_name_H-M   'P 1'
#
loop_
_entity.id
_entity.type
_entity.pdbx_description
1 polymer ?
#
loop_
_entity_poly.entity_id
_entity_poly.type
_entity_poly.pdbx_seq_one_letter_code
_entity_poly.pdbx_strand_id
1 'polypeptide(L)'
;MLVFKPETGDPLARVVLNGYSVEQSKSLGRHGALCSFKIVDGDLWQEWHTQTQLVLRTQTGDEALIKITALPVEEDSYGLIEFLQ
;
A
#
# COMPACT_ATOMS: atom_id res chain seq x y z
N MET A 1 -7.14 3.25 2.07
CA MET A 1 -6.57 2.05 2.71
C MET A 1 -5.57 2.49 3.77
N LEU A 2 -5.32 1.67 4.78
CA LEU A 2 -4.35 1.97 5.85
C LEU A 2 -3.14 1.04 5.73
N VAL A 3 -1.95 1.58 5.92
CA VAL A 3 -0.68 0.85 5.90
C VAL A 3 -0.17 0.71 7.32
N PHE A 4 0.26 -0.49 7.70
CA PHE A 4 0.71 -0.83 9.05
C PHE A 4 2.06 -1.54 9.04
N LYS A 5 2.78 -1.43 10.17
CA LYS A 5 3.90 -2.34 10.48
C LYS A 5 3.35 -3.73 10.83
N PRO A 6 3.86 -4.81 10.21
CA PRO A 6 3.33 -6.16 10.49
C PRO A 6 3.56 -6.60 11.94
N GLU A 7 4.72 -6.28 12.51
CA GLU A 7 5.14 -6.74 13.84
C GLU A 7 4.37 -6.03 14.98
N THR A 8 4.13 -4.73 14.85
CA THR A 8 3.55 -3.91 15.92
C THR A 8 2.08 -3.58 15.70
N GLY A 9 1.60 -3.68 14.46
CA GLY A 9 0.26 -3.19 14.09
C GLY A 9 0.15 -1.67 14.12
N ASP A 10 1.27 -0.94 14.19
CA ASP A 10 1.26 0.53 14.21
C ASP A 10 0.82 1.08 12.86
N PRO A 11 -0.16 2.02 12.81
CA PRO A 11 -0.54 2.68 11.58
C PRO A 11 0.57 3.66 11.14
N LEU A 12 0.96 3.59 9.88
CA LEU A 12 1.99 4.45 9.29
C LEU A 12 1.40 5.54 8.41
N ALA A 13 0.53 5.14 7.48
CA ALA A 13 -0.06 6.05 6.51
C ALA A 13 -1.42 5.57 6.02
N ARG A 14 -2.22 6.53 5.56
CA ARG A 14 -3.42 6.29 4.77
C ARG A 14 -3.09 6.55 3.31
N VAL A 15 -3.34 5.55 2.46
CA VAL A 15 -3.05 5.62 1.03
C VAL A 15 -4.29 5.37 0.18
N VAL A 16 -4.25 5.89 -1.04
CA VAL A 16 -5.18 5.57 -2.13
C VAL A 16 -4.39 4.91 -3.25
N LEU A 17 -4.89 3.78 -3.75
CA LEU A 17 -4.32 3.10 -4.90
C LEU A 17 -4.97 3.67 -6.17
N ASN A 18 -4.17 4.12 -7.12
CA ASN A 18 -4.69 4.60 -8.39
C ASN A 18 -5.24 3.43 -9.21
N GLY A 19 -6.38 3.62 -9.87
CA GLY A 19 -7.01 2.60 -10.71
C GLY A 19 -7.58 1.39 -9.95
N TYR A 20 -7.56 1.39 -8.62
CA TYR A 20 -8.05 0.29 -7.80
C TYR A 20 -9.30 0.70 -7.03
N SER A 21 -10.45 0.10 -7.35
CA SER A 21 -11.68 0.25 -6.58
C SER A 21 -11.93 -1.00 -5.73
N VAL A 22 -11.99 -0.81 -4.41
CA VAL A 22 -12.26 -1.88 -3.43
C VAL A 22 -13.64 -2.50 -3.67
N GLU A 23 -14.62 -1.71 -4.12
CA GLU A 23 -15.98 -2.19 -4.37
C GLU A 23 -16.07 -3.21 -5.51
N GLN A 24 -15.10 -3.19 -6.43
CA GLN A 24 -15.06 -4.10 -7.59
C GLN A 24 -14.16 -5.31 -7.37
N SER A 25 -13.22 -5.22 -6.43
CA SER A 25 -12.23 -6.26 -6.19
C SER A 25 -12.63 -7.13 -4.99
N LYS A 26 -13.02 -8.38 -5.25
CA LYS A 26 -13.35 -9.38 -4.20
C LYS A 26 -12.15 -9.77 -3.32
N SER A 27 -10.94 -9.37 -3.69
CA SER A 27 -9.71 -9.59 -2.93
C SER A 27 -8.75 -8.42 -3.15
N LEU A 28 -7.96 -8.08 -2.13
CA LEU A 28 -6.75 -7.28 -2.31
C LEU A 28 -5.86 -7.93 -3.39
N GLY A 29 -5.11 -7.11 -4.11
CA GLY A 29 -4.42 -7.46 -5.37
C GLY A 29 -3.71 -8.82 -5.37
N ARG A 30 -3.54 -9.41 -6.57
CA ARG A 30 -2.87 -10.70 -6.71
C ARG A 30 -1.37 -10.58 -6.39
N HIS A 31 -0.76 -11.64 -5.85
CA HIS A 31 0.70 -11.74 -5.73
C HIS A 31 1.43 -11.27 -6.99
N GLY A 32 2.41 -10.38 -6.82
CA GLY A 32 3.20 -9.76 -7.87
C GLY A 32 2.51 -8.60 -8.61
N ALA A 33 1.24 -8.29 -8.30
CA ALA A 33 0.59 -7.10 -8.85
C ALA A 33 1.27 -5.85 -8.31
N LEU A 34 1.39 -4.84 -9.19
CA LEU A 34 1.92 -3.52 -8.86
C LEU A 34 0.83 -2.47 -9.10
N CYS A 35 0.65 -1.57 -8.14
CA CYS A 35 -0.25 -0.43 -8.28
C CYS A 35 0.44 0.85 -7.83
N SER A 36 0.27 1.92 -8.59
CA SER A 36 0.66 3.26 -8.14
C SER A 36 -0.25 3.71 -6.99
N PHE A 37 0.29 4.54 -6.10
CA PHE A 37 -0.45 5.03 -4.94
C PHE A 37 -0.17 6.49 -4.63
N LYS A 38 -1.09 7.10 -3.90
CA LYS A 38 -0.97 8.43 -3.29
C LYS A 38 -1.06 8.31 -1.77
N ILE A 39 -0.26 9.10 -1.05
CA ILE A 39 -0.39 9.25 0.39
C ILE A 39 -1.44 10.34 0.65
N VAL A 40 -2.44 10.02 1.47
CA VAL A 40 -3.50 10.95 1.89
C VAL A 40 -3.20 11.51 3.28
N ASP A 41 -2.57 10.72 4.14
CA ASP A 41 -2.19 11.09 5.50
C ASP A 41 -1.06 10.19 6.01
N GLY A 42 -0.23 10.69 6.92
CA GLY A 42 0.95 9.98 7.45
C GLY A 42 2.18 10.01 6.54
N ASP A 43 3.14 9.13 6.82
CA ASP A 43 4.44 9.07 6.13
C ASP A 43 4.92 7.62 5.98
N LEU A 44 5.64 7.35 4.89
CA LEU A 44 6.24 6.06 4.54
C LEU A 44 7.72 6.20 4.15
N TRP A 45 8.32 7.36 4.39
CA TRP A 45 9.70 7.67 4.02
C TRP A 45 10.69 6.62 4.52
N GLN A 46 10.59 6.23 5.80
CA GLN A 46 11.51 5.26 6.39
C GLN A 46 11.38 3.89 5.73
N GLU A 47 10.15 3.43 5.54
CA GLU A 47 9.83 2.12 4.97
C GLU A 47 10.26 2.01 3.49
N TRP A 48 10.26 3.12 2.75
CA TRP A 48 10.85 3.16 1.41
C TRP A 48 12.34 2.86 1.43
N HIS A 49 13.08 3.38 2.41
CA HIS A 49 14.53 3.22 2.47
C HIS A 49 14.93 1.81 2.90
N THR A 50 14.14 1.21 3.80
CA THR A 50 14.44 -0.11 4.35
C THR A 50 13.82 -1.27 3.56
N GLN A 51 12.95 -0.97 2.58
CA GLN A 51 12.24 -1.98 1.77
C GLN A 51 11.52 -3.02 2.64
N THR A 52 10.98 -2.56 3.76
CA THR A 52 10.30 -3.40 4.76
C THR A 52 8.95 -3.87 4.23
N GLN A 53 8.56 -5.10 4.58
CA GLN A 53 7.22 -5.60 4.30
C GLN A 53 6.22 -4.91 5.21
N LEU A 54 5.08 -4.51 4.67
CA LEU A 54 4.01 -3.80 5.37
C LEU A 54 2.68 -4.51 5.17
N VAL A 55 1.69 -4.18 5.99
CA VAL A 55 0.32 -4.67 5.82
C VAL A 55 -0.55 -3.54 5.27
N LEU A 56 -1.24 -3.81 4.16
CA LEU A 56 -2.27 -2.94 3.61
C LEU A 56 -3.64 -3.47 4.03
N ARG A 57 -4.41 -2.66 4.75
CA ARG A 57 -5.77 -2.99 5.19
C ARG A 57 -6.81 -2.14 4.48
N THR A 58 -7.86 -2.79 3.96
CA THR A 58 -9.06 -2.09 3.45
C THR A 58 -9.97 -1.63 4.58
N GLN A 59 -11.00 -0.86 4.25
CA GLN A 59 -12.03 -0.48 5.22
C GLN A 59 -12.93 -1.67 5.63
N THR A 60 -13.03 -2.69 4.78
CA THR A 60 -13.78 -3.93 5.03
C THR A 60 -13.02 -4.91 5.93
N GLY A 61 -11.76 -4.63 6.25
CA GLY A 61 -10.92 -5.47 7.12
C GLY A 61 -10.05 -6.48 6.38
N ASP A 62 -10.08 -6.51 5.05
CA ASP A 62 -9.17 -7.36 4.27
C ASP A 62 -7.75 -6.85 4.39
N GLU A 63 -6.80 -7.78 4.45
CA GLU A 63 -5.38 -7.50 4.60
C GLU A 63 -4.57 -8.12 3.46
N ALA A 64 -3.51 -7.43 3.05
CA ALA A 64 -2.50 -7.95 2.14
C ALA A 64 -1.12 -7.52 2.60
N LEU A 65 -0.16 -8.44 2.45
CA LEU A 65 1.23 -8.12 2.64
C LEU A 65 1.73 -7.36 1.41
N ILE A 66 2.40 -6.23 1.62
CA ILE A 66 2.87 -5.37 0.56
C ILE A 66 4.33 -4.94 0.75
N LYS A 67 4.95 -4.49 -0.33
CA LYS A 67 6.17 -3.68 -0.35
C LYS A 67 5.93 -2.37 -1.05
N ILE A 68 6.67 -1.34 -0.66
CA ILE A 68 6.53 -0.01 -1.22
C ILE A 68 7.85 0.46 -1.82
N THR A 69 7.78 1.00 -3.04
CA THR A 69 8.92 1.57 -3.75
C THR A 69 8.60 3.01 -4.13
N ALA A 70 9.49 3.94 -3.79
CA ALA A 70 9.39 5.35 -4.17
C ALA A 70 9.72 5.53 -5.66
N LEU A 71 8.77 5.14 -6.51
CA LEU A 71 8.86 5.25 -7.97
C LEU A 71 7.58 5.93 -8.50
N PRO A 72 7.56 7.28 -8.58
CA PRO A 72 6.40 8.00 -9.06
C PRO A 72 6.25 7.81 -10.57
N VAL A 73 5.47 6.80 -10.97
CA VAL A 73 5.25 6.42 -12.38
C VAL A 73 4.15 7.22 -13.07
N GLU A 74 3.29 7.89 -12.29
CA GLU A 74 2.14 8.67 -12.75
C GLU A 74 2.12 10.05 -12.07
N GLU A 75 1.42 11.01 -12.69
CA GLU A 75 1.19 12.33 -12.11
C GLU A 75 0.52 12.20 -10.72
N ASP A 76 1.07 12.92 -9.74
CA ASP A 76 0.69 12.90 -8.32
C ASP A 76 0.84 11.55 -7.58
N SER A 77 1.46 10.53 -8.18
CA SER A 77 1.80 9.30 -7.46
C SER A 77 3.05 9.49 -6.60
N TYR A 78 3.09 8.84 -5.44
CA TYR A 78 4.26 8.83 -4.55
C TYR A 78 5.16 7.63 -4.83
N GLY A 79 4.61 6.57 -5.43
CA GLY A 79 5.35 5.34 -5.68
C GLY A 79 4.49 4.21 -6.20
N LEU A 80 5.05 3.00 -6.10
CA LEU A 80 4.39 1.73 -6.37
C LEU A 80 4.24 0.92 -5.09
N ILE A 81 3.13 0.19 -5.02
CA ILE A 81 2.87 -0.88 -4.06
C ILE A 81 2.91 -2.22 -4.81
N GLU A 82 3.75 -3.13 -4.32
CA GLU A 82 3.79 -4.53 -4.75
C GLU A 82 3.00 -5.40 -3.77
N PHE A 83 2.08 -6.20 -4.28
CA PHE A 83 1.34 -7.19 -3.49
C PHE A 83 2.15 -8.48 -3.37
N LEU A 84 2.43 -8.89 -2.14
CA LEU A 84 3.29 -10.04 -1.85
C LEU A 84 2.54 -11.33 -1.58
N GLN A 85 1.21 -11.31 -1.41
CA GLN A 85 0.36 -12.49 -1.21
C GLN A 85 -1.05 -12.20 -1.74
#